data_AF-A0A2E4LQG1-F1
#
_entry.id   AF-A0A2E4LQG1-F1
#
_cell.length_a   1.000
_cell.length_b   1.000
_cell.length_c   1.000
_cell.angle_alpha   90.00
_cell.angle_beta   90.00
_cell.angle_gamma   90.00
#
_symmetry.space_group_name_H-M   'P 1'
#
loop_
_entity.id
_entity.type
_entity.pdbx_description
1 polymer ?
#
loop_
_entity_poly.entity_id
_entity_poly.type
_entity_poly.pdbx_seq_one_letter_code
_entity_poly.pdbx_strand_id
1 'polypeptide(L)' 'MRTTILKVFRQAATFLGLWILLAPLLQASEPSFIRESIRARGMGNAFTAAANDEMLLFYNPAALRSVNYNI' A
#
# COMPACT_ATOMS: atom_id res chain seq x y z
N MET A 1 40.70 -17.56 17.27
CA MET A 1 39.28 -17.94 17.31
C MET A 1 38.39 -16.89 17.98
N ARG A 2 38.69 -16.41 19.20
CA ARG A 2 37.82 -15.43 19.93
C ARG A 2 37.59 -14.10 19.21
N THR A 3 38.62 -13.54 18.58
CA THR A 3 38.53 -12.28 17.81
C THR A 3 37.77 -12.44 16.48
N THR A 4 37.83 -13.63 15.89
CA THR A 4 37.08 -13.98 14.66
C THR A 4 35.59 -14.05 14.95
N ILE A 5 35.20 -14.70 16.06
CA ILE A 5 33.81 -14.80 16.51
C ILE A 5 33.22 -13.41 16.78
N LEU A 6 33.97 -12.52 17.45
CA LEU A 6 33.51 -11.15 17.71
C LEU A 6 33.28 -10.35 16.41
N LYS A 7 34.16 -10.51 15.42
CA LYS A 7 34.02 -9.85 14.11
C LYS A 7 32.77 -10.32 13.37
N VAL A 8 32.50 -11.62 13.38
CA VAL A 8 31.30 -12.22 12.76
C VAL A 8 30.04 -11.71 13.45
N PHE A 9 30.02 -11.68 14.79
CA PHE A 9 28.88 -11.14 15.54
C PHE A 9 28.61 -9.68 15.21
N ARG A 10 29.67 -8.86 15.12
CA ARG A 10 29.54 -7.45 14.76
C ARG A 10 28.98 -7.29 13.34
N GLN A 11 29.46 -8.08 12.38
CA GLN A 11 28.96 -8.06 11.01
C GLN A 11 27.49 -8.50 10.92
N ALA A 12 27.12 -9.56 11.63
CA ALA A 12 25.74 -10.03 11.69
C ALA A 12 24.82 -8.94 12.29
N ALA A 13 25.25 -8.28 13.37
CA ALA A 13 24.50 -7.19 13.98
C ALA A 13 24.35 -5.99 13.03
N THR A 14 25.39 -5.64 12.27
CA THR A 14 25.29 -4.56 11.28
C THR A 14 24.34 -4.92 10.14
N PHE A 15 24.37 -6.15 9.64
CA PHE A 15 23.44 -6.61 8.60
C PHE A 15 22.01 -6.65 9.11
N LEU A 16 21.79 -7.11 10.35
CA LEU A 16 20.48 -7.15 10.98
C LEU A 16 19.93 -5.74 11.21
N GLY A 17 20.77 -4.82 11.68
CA GLY A 17 20.41 -3.41 11.83
C GLY A 17 20.04 -2.76 10.50
N LEU A 18 20.84 -2.98 9.45
CA LEU A 18 20.52 -2.53 8.10
C LEU A 18 19.20 -3.14 7.60
N TRP A 19 18.98 -4.43 7.82
CA TRP A 19 17.74 -5.10 7.43
C TRP A 19 16.52 -4.47 8.09
N ILE A 20 16.56 -4.20 9.40
CA ILE A 20 15.45 -3.57 10.13
C ILE A 20 15.18 -2.15 9.60
N LEU A 21 16.21 -1.39 9.26
CA LEU A 21 16.07 -0.04 8.74
C LEU A 21 15.52 -0.01 7.30
N LEU A 22 15.89 -0.97 6.46
CA LEU A 22 15.46 -1.02 5.06
C LEU A 22 14.17 -1.82 4.84
N ALA A 23 13.78 -2.70 5.76
CA ALA A 23 12.57 -3.52 5.63
C ALA A 23 11.28 -2.70 5.38
N PRO A 24 11.05 -1.53 6.02
CA PRO A 24 9.88 -0.70 5.72
C PRO A 24 9.83 -0.19 4.27
N LEU A 25 10.97 -0.03 3.60
CA LEU A 25 11.03 0.39 2.20
C LEU A 25 10.59 -0.73 1.23
N LEU A 26 10.64 -1.98 1.69
CA LEU A 26 10.16 -3.15 0.95
C LEU A 26 8.66 -3.39 1.16
N GLN A 27 8.01 -2.66 2.07
CA GLN A 27 6.58 -2.77 2.29
C GLN A 27 5.84 -2.11 1.13
N ALA A 28 5.37 -2.94 0.20
CA ALA A 28 4.39 -2.53 -0.79
C ALA A 28 3.08 -2.19 -0.05
N SER A 29 2.87 -0.91 0.27
CA SER A 29 1.57 -0.44 0.73
C SER A 29 0.70 -0.18 -0.49
N GLU A 30 -0.56 -0.63 -0.42
CA GLU A 30 -1.56 -0.19 -1.37
C GLU A 30 -1.65 1.35 -1.27
N PRO A 31 -1.47 2.09 -2.36
CA PRO A 31 -1.52 3.53 -2.28
C PRO A 31 -2.87 3.98 -1.74
N SER A 32 -2.88 4.82 -0.69
CA SER A 32 -4.13 5.34 -0.10
C SER A 32 -5.00 6.05 -1.13
N PHE A 33 -4.38 6.64 -2.15
CA PHE A 33 -5.07 7.26 -3.26
C PHE A 33 -5.89 6.27 -4.10
N ILE A 34 -5.70 4.96 -4.00
CA ILE A 34 -6.53 3.95 -4.68
C ILE A 34 -7.91 3.80 -4.00
N ARG A 35 -8.00 4.14 -2.71
CA ARG A 35 -9.25 4.05 -1.94
C ARG A 35 -10.08 5.34 -1.99
N GLU A 36 -9.46 6.47 -2.33
CA GLU A 36 -10.05 7.78 -2.13
C GLU A 36 -10.50 8.48 -3.42
N SER A 37 -11.65 8.07 -3.97
CA SER A 37 -12.31 8.77 -5.07
C SER A 37 -12.47 10.26 -4.77
N ILE A 38 -11.84 11.10 -5.61
CA ILE A 38 -11.98 12.57 -5.54
C ILE A 38 -13.45 12.95 -5.67
N ARG A 39 -14.19 12.26 -6.55
CA ARG A 39 -15.63 12.44 -6.71
C ARG A 39 -16.38 12.10 -5.43
N ALA A 40 -16.15 10.92 -4.85
CA ALA A 40 -16.82 10.50 -3.61
C ALA A 40 -16.51 11.44 -2.44
N ARG A 41 -15.27 11.93 -2.33
CA ARG A 41 -14.88 12.97 -1.37
C ARG A 41 -15.59 14.30 -1.62
N GLY A 42 -15.65 14.75 -2.87
CA GLY A 42 -16.37 15.95 -3.27
C GLY A 42 -17.89 15.87 -3.00
N MET A 43 -18.44 14.66 -2.88
CA MET A 43 -19.82 14.39 -2.51
C MET A 43 -20.03 14.19 -1.00
N GLY A 44 -19.07 14.58 -0.16
CA GLY A 44 -19.19 14.44 1.30
C GLY A 44 -18.92 13.02 1.80
N ASN A 45 -17.92 12.34 1.21
CA ASN A 45 -17.54 10.95 1.51
C ASN A 45 -18.60 9.91 1.11
N ALA A 46 -19.28 10.14 -0.01
CA ALA A 46 -20.35 9.28 -0.54
C ALA A 46 -19.84 8.05 -1.30
N PHE A 47 -18.89 7.31 -0.73
CA PHE A 47 -18.22 6.18 -1.39
C PHE A 47 -19.21 5.09 -1.84
N THR A 48 -20.21 4.75 -1.04
CA THR A 48 -21.19 3.70 -1.39
C THR A 48 -22.29 4.16 -2.37
N ALA A 49 -22.45 5.45 -2.60
CA ALA A 49 -23.50 6.02 -3.46
C ALA A 49 -22.98 6.50 -4.81
N ALA A 50 -21.69 6.83 -4.91
CA ALA A 50 -21.06 7.15 -6.18
C ALA A 50 -21.06 5.90 -7.08
N ALA A 51 -21.42 6.11 -8.35
CA ALA A 51 -21.32 5.13 -9.43
C ALA A 51 -20.53 5.76 -10.58
N ASN A 52 -19.83 4.92 -11.34
CA ASN A 52 -19.07 5.25 -12.55
C ASN A 52 -17.76 6.02 -12.32
N ASP A 53 -16.92 5.55 -11.41
CA ASP A 53 -15.52 5.97 -11.35
C ASP A 53 -14.57 4.76 -11.28
N GLU A 54 -13.29 5.01 -11.55
CA GLU A 54 -12.23 3.99 -11.61
C GLU A 54 -11.91 3.37 -10.25
N MET A 55 -12.39 3.97 -9.16
CA MET A 55 -12.04 3.61 -7.79
C MET A 55 -13.12 2.79 -7.09
N LEU A 56 -14.26 2.55 -7.78
CA LEU A 56 -15.37 1.73 -7.32
C LEU A 56 -14.97 0.34 -6.84
N LEU A 57 -13.92 -0.25 -7.41
CA LEU A 57 -13.42 -1.57 -7.03
C LEU A 57 -13.12 -1.65 -5.52
N PHE A 58 -12.72 -0.54 -4.91
CA PHE A 58 -12.23 -0.49 -3.53
C PHE A 58 -13.31 -0.18 -2.49
N TYR A 59 -14.49 0.32 -2.91
CA TYR A 59 -15.52 0.76 -1.96
C TYR A 59 -16.97 0.51 -2.37
N ASN A 60 -17.26 0.23 -3.65
CA ASN A 60 -18.60 -0.14 -4.12
C ASN A 60 -18.54 -1.05 -5.36
N PRO A 61 -18.05 -2.30 -5.21
CA PRO A 61 -17.90 -3.23 -6.32
C PRO A 61 -19.24 -3.57 -7.01
N ALA A 62 -20.37 -3.44 -6.32
CA ALA A 62 -21.70 -3.65 -6.90
C ALA A 62 -22.07 -2.61 -7.98
N ALA A 63 -21.44 -1.44 -7.97
CA ALA A 63 -21.63 -0.39 -8.97
C ALA A 63 -20.66 -0.51 -10.17
N LEU A 64 -19.78 -1.52 -10.21
CA LEU A 64 -18.95 -1.78 -11.39
C LEU A 64 -19.79 -2.05 -12.65
N ARG A 65 -21.00 -2.61 -12.49
CA ARG A 65 -21.94 -2.86 -13.59
C ARG A 65 -22.49 -1.59 -14.24
N SER A 66 -22.44 -0.44 -13.56
CA SER A 66 -22.91 0.83 -14.10
C SER A 66 -21.79 1.60 -14.83
N VAL A 67 -20.53 1.19 -14.64
CA VAL A 67 -19.39 1.79 -15.34
C VAL A 67 -19.54 1.49 -16.83
N ASN A 68 -19.72 2.55 -17.62
CA ASN A 68 -19.78 2.42 -19.07
C ASN A 68 -18.35 2.39 -19.62
N TYR A 69 -17.86 1.22 -19.97
CA TYR A 69 -16.57 1.09 -20.66
C TYR A 69 -16.78 1.50 -22.12
N ASN A 70 -16.11 2.56 -22.56
CA ASN A 70 -16.10 2.97 -23.96
C ASN A 70 -15.14 2.05 -24.73
N ILE A 71 -15.53 0.77 -24.88
CA ILE A 71 -14.83 -0.26 -25.67
C ILE A 71 -15.28 -0.21 -27.11
#